data_AF-A0A956BWY0-F1
#
_entry.id   AF-A0A956BWY0-F1
#
_cell.length_a   1.000
_cell.length_b   1.000
_cell.length_c   1.000
_cell.angle_alpha   90.00
_cell.angle_beta   90.00
_cell.angle_gamma   90.00
#
_symmetry.space_group_name_H-M   'P 1'
#
loop_
_entity.id
_entity.type
_entity.pdbx_description
1 polymer ?
#
loop_
_entity_poly.entity_id
_entity_poly.type
_entity_poly.pdbx_seq_one_letter_code
_entity_poly.pdbx_strand_id
1 'polypeptide(L)'
;MPEADPQRTVQCIKLQKELPALAKAPFPTDLGKFILDNVSKEAWDLWLKESVRYINTYRVDLSSREGTEFMIKQLKIWMGLEEGELAQTAWVPEDGTPDPNAPKG
;
A
#
# COMPACT_ATOMS: atom_id res chain seq x y z
N MET A 1 -5.39 -12.38 -4.02
CA MET A 1 -4.92 -10.98 -3.89
C MET A 1 -5.23 -10.29 -5.21
N PRO A 2 -5.59 -9.00 -5.26
CA PRO A 2 -5.87 -8.36 -6.54
C PRO A 2 -4.61 -8.39 -7.41
N GLU A 3 -4.72 -8.96 -8.61
CA GLU A 3 -3.64 -9.02 -9.59
C GLU A 3 -3.29 -7.61 -10.12
N ALA A 4 -2.11 -7.46 -10.73
CA ALA A 4 -1.76 -6.25 -11.46
C ALA A 4 -2.55 -6.24 -12.78
N ASP A 5 -3.09 -5.10 -13.19
CA ASP A 5 -3.66 -4.98 -14.53
C ASP A 5 -2.57 -4.48 -15.50
N PRO A 6 -2.00 -5.34 -16.37
CA PRO A 6 -0.92 -4.93 -17.27
C PRO A 6 -1.36 -3.92 -18.34
N GLN A 7 -2.67 -3.76 -18.52
CA GLN A 7 -3.27 -2.82 -19.47
C GLN A 7 -3.52 -1.43 -18.87
N ARG A 8 -3.37 -1.27 -17.55
CA ARG A 8 -3.63 -0.01 -16.86
C ARG A 8 -2.39 0.41 -16.09
N THR A 9 -1.73 1.46 -16.53
CA THR A 9 -0.65 2.11 -15.78
C THR A 9 -1.20 3.27 -14.97
N VAL A 10 -0.56 3.53 -13.84
CA VAL A 10 -0.88 4.63 -12.94
C VAL A 10 0.41 5.34 -12.54
N GLN A 11 0.33 6.67 -12.44
CA GLN A 11 1.42 7.47 -11.91
C GLN A 11 1.45 7.33 -10.39
N CYS A 12 2.32 6.46 -9.90
CA CYS A 12 2.37 6.18 -8.48
C CYS A 12 2.89 7.41 -7.71
N ILE A 13 2.09 7.98 -6.82
CA ILE A 13 2.49 9.13 -6.01
C ILE A 13 3.64 8.82 -5.05
N LYS A 14 3.81 7.54 -4.68
CA LYS A 14 4.85 7.08 -3.75
C LYS A 14 6.18 6.83 -4.43
N LEU A 15 6.15 6.15 -5.58
CA LEU A 15 7.34 5.77 -6.33
C LEU A 15 7.71 6.82 -7.39
N GLN A 16 6.83 7.81 -7.61
CA GLN A 16 6.93 8.85 -8.64
C GLN A 16 7.28 8.29 -10.03
N LYS A 17 6.78 7.09 -10.33
CA LYS A 17 7.02 6.34 -11.56
C LYS A 17 5.69 5.79 -12.08
N GLU A 18 5.58 5.65 -13.41
CA GLU A 18 4.46 4.96 -14.05
C GLU A 18 4.64 3.46 -13.92
N LEU A 19 3.71 2.83 -13.21
CA LEU A 19 3.74 1.41 -12.91
C LEU A 19 2.35 0.81 -13.13
N PRO A 20 2.24 -0.52 -13.31
CA PRO A 20 0.94 -1.15 -13.47
C PRO A 20 0.06 -0.90 -12.23
N ALA A 21 -1.16 -0.47 -12.48
CA ALA A 21 -2.19 -0.24 -11.49
C ALA A 21 -2.70 -1.57 -10.91
N LEU A 22 -3.42 -1.49 -9.80
CA LEU A 22 -4.16 -2.65 -9.32
C LEU A 22 -5.27 -2.99 -10.31
N ALA A 23 -5.57 -4.29 -10.46
CA ALA A 23 -6.69 -4.71 -11.30
C ALA A 23 -8.06 -4.34 -10.71
N LYS A 24 -8.12 -4.24 -9.38
CA LYS A 24 -9.34 -3.93 -8.66
C LYS A 24 -9.02 -3.15 -7.40
N ALA A 25 -9.89 -2.18 -7.09
CA ALA A 25 -9.84 -1.47 -5.83
C ALA A 25 -9.89 -2.46 -4.65
N PRO A 26 -8.99 -2.36 -3.67
CA PRO A 26 -8.95 -3.27 -2.53
C PRO A 26 -10.15 -3.08 -1.60
N PHE A 27 -10.71 -1.86 -1.57
CA PHE A 27 -11.87 -1.50 -0.77
C PHE A 27 -12.93 -0.81 -1.62
N PRO A 28 -14.24 -1.06 -1.38
CA PRO A 28 -15.33 -0.36 -2.06
C PRO A 28 -15.59 1.01 -1.41
N THR A 29 -14.54 1.76 -1.15
CA THR A 29 -14.58 3.09 -0.52
C THR A 29 -13.88 4.11 -1.42
N ASP A 30 -14.08 5.40 -1.18
CA ASP A 30 -13.39 6.47 -1.91
C ASP A 30 -11.86 6.32 -1.82
N LEU A 31 -11.36 5.85 -0.67
CA LEU A 31 -9.95 5.53 -0.49
C LEU A 31 -9.48 4.41 -1.43
N GLY A 32 -10.26 3.32 -1.55
CA GLY A 32 -9.94 2.22 -2.46
C GLY A 32 -9.90 2.66 -3.93
N LYS A 33 -10.80 3.57 -4.33
CA LYS A 33 -10.75 4.20 -5.66
C LYS A 33 -9.53 5.09 -5.84
N PHE A 34 -9.17 5.88 -4.82
CA PHE A 34 -7.98 6.72 -4.86
C PHE A 34 -6.71 5.88 -5.01
N ILE A 35 -6.59 4.79 -4.24
CA ILE A 35 -5.48 3.83 -4.36
C ILE A 35 -5.40 3.29 -5.78
N LEU A 36 -6.52 2.85 -6.36
CA LEU A 36 -6.56 2.34 -7.72
C LEU A 36 -6.06 3.36 -8.76
N ASP A 37 -6.33 4.65 -8.53
CA ASP A 37 -6.06 5.75 -9.46
C ASP A 37 -4.71 6.46 -9.22
N ASN A 38 -4.09 6.32 -8.05
CA ASN A 38 -2.86 7.03 -7.66
C ASN A 38 -1.74 6.12 -7.16
N VAL A 39 -1.99 4.81 -7.04
CA VAL A 39 -1.06 3.84 -6.42
C VAL A 39 -0.93 2.63 -7.31
N SER A 40 0.32 2.25 -7.58
CA SER A 40 0.63 1.06 -8.36
C SER A 40 0.52 -0.21 -7.53
N LYS A 41 0.46 -1.36 -8.22
CA LYS A 41 0.49 -2.67 -7.58
C LYS A 41 1.72 -2.86 -6.69
N GLU A 42 2.86 -2.32 -7.09
CA GLU A 42 4.13 -2.40 -6.36
C GLU A 42 4.07 -1.62 -5.05
N ALA A 43 3.62 -0.37 -5.10
CA ALA A 43 3.42 0.44 -3.89
C ALA A 43 2.37 -0.18 -2.96
N TRP A 44 1.33 -0.81 -3.52
CA TRP A 44 0.36 -1.55 -2.72
C TRP A 44 0.97 -2.78 -2.03
N ASP A 45 1.89 -3.49 -2.69
CA ASP A 45 2.60 -4.62 -2.09
C ASP A 45 3.48 -4.18 -0.91
N LEU A 46 4.18 -3.06 -1.07
CA LEU A 46 4.93 -2.42 0.01
C LEU A 46 4.03 -2.06 1.19
N TRP A 47 2.85 -1.49 0.92
CA TRP A 47 1.85 -1.21 1.95
C TRP A 47 1.39 -2.49 2.67
N LEU A 48 1.14 -3.58 1.95
CA LEU A 48 0.76 -4.86 2.57
C LEU A 48 1.83 -5.37 3.53
N LYS A 49 3.12 -5.32 3.13
CA LYS A 49 4.24 -5.69 4.01
C LYS A 49 4.27 -4.82 5.27
N GLU A 50 4.07 -3.52 5.12
CA GLU A 50 4.07 -2.59 6.26
C GLU A 50 2.85 -2.78 7.16
N SER A 51 1.67 -3.07 6.59
CA SER A 51 0.45 -3.37 7.34
C SER A 51 0.62 -4.58 8.27
N VAL A 52 1.30 -5.64 7.80
CA VAL A 52 1.65 -6.81 8.62
C VAL A 52 2.60 -6.41 9.74
N ARG A 53 3.57 -5.52 9.49
CA ARG A 53 4.44 -5.00 10.54
C ARG A 53 3.65 -4.21 11.57
N TYR A 54 2.73 -3.32 11.17
CA TYR A 54 1.86 -2.61 12.11
C TYR A 54 1.06 -3.56 12.99
N ILE A 55 0.47 -4.60 12.41
CA ILE A 55 -0.26 -5.64 13.16
C ILE A 55 0.62 -6.31 14.21
N ASN A 56 1.85 -6.69 13.83
CA ASN A 56 2.77 -7.37 14.75
C ASN A 56 3.33 -6.44 15.83
N THR A 57 3.77 -5.24 15.44
CA THR A 57 4.41 -4.25 16.32
C THR A 57 3.41 -3.61 17.28
N TYR A 58 2.24 -3.19 16.80
CA TYR A 58 1.23 -2.53 17.61
C TYR A 58 0.11 -3.47 18.09
N ARG A 59 0.24 -4.78 17.82
CA ARG A 59 -0.80 -5.79 18.13
C ARG A 59 -2.18 -5.36 17.60
N VAL A 60 -2.22 -4.81 16.40
CA VAL A 60 -3.46 -4.27 15.81
C VAL A 60 -4.40 -5.42 15.49
N ASP A 61 -5.61 -5.35 16.04
CA ASP A 61 -6.64 -6.33 15.77
C ASP A 61 -7.53 -5.85 14.61
N LEU A 62 -7.35 -6.45 13.42
CA LEU A 62 -8.14 -6.15 12.23
C LEU A 62 -9.61 -6.59 12.34
N SER A 63 -9.95 -7.45 13.31
CA SER A 63 -11.34 -7.85 13.56
C SER A 63 -12.10 -6.80 14.37
N SER A 64 -11.38 -5.94 15.08
CA SER A 64 -11.92 -4.86 15.87
C SER A 64 -12.04 -3.58 15.06
N ARG A 65 -13.05 -2.77 15.38
CA ARG A 65 -13.29 -1.49 14.69
C ARG A 65 -12.10 -0.55 14.84
N GLU A 66 -11.57 -0.45 16.06
CA GLU A 66 -10.42 0.38 16.39
C GLU A 66 -9.16 0.02 15.59
N GLY A 67 -8.88 -1.28 15.40
CA GLY A 67 -7.71 -1.72 14.65
C GLY A 67 -7.87 -1.51 13.14
N THR A 68 -9.09 -1.70 12.61
CA THR A 68 -9.40 -1.33 11.22
C THR A 68 -9.25 0.17 11.00
N GLU A 69 -9.78 0.99 11.90
CA GLU A 69 -9.67 2.46 11.85
C GLU A 69 -8.20 2.91 11.95
N PHE A 70 -7.42 2.32 12.85
CA PHE A 70 -5.98 2.56 12.95
C PHE A 70 -5.26 2.24 11.63
N MET A 71 -5.56 1.09 11.03
CA MET A 71 -4.92 0.69 9.77
C MET A 71 -5.27 1.61 8.61
N ILE A 72 -6.55 1.99 8.49
CA ILE A 72 -6.99 2.93 7.47
C ILE A 72 -6.35 4.29 7.68
N LYS A 73 -6.19 4.74 8.94
CA LYS A 73 -5.50 5.99 9.26
C LYS A 73 -4.02 5.92 8.86
N GLN A 74 -3.31 4.86 9.23
CA GLN A 74 -1.92 4.66 8.82
C GLN A 74 -1.79 4.58 7.29
N LEU A 75 -2.74 3.95 6.60
CA LEU A 75 -2.78 3.91 5.14
C LEU A 75 -2.90 5.31 4.55
N LYS A 76 -3.86 6.12 5.02
CA LYS A 76 -4.03 7.52 4.57
C LYS A 76 -2.77 8.34 4.76
N ILE A 77 -2.14 8.25 5.93
CA ILE A 77 -0.89 8.94 6.22
C ILE A 77 0.22 8.42 5.30
N TRP A 78 0.33 7.10 5.11
CA TRP A 78 1.34 6.49 4.24
C TRP A 78 1.18 6.91 2.79
N MET A 79 -0.06 7.06 2.33
CA MET A 79 -0.40 7.56 1.00
C MET A 79 -0.17 9.08 0.85
N GLY A 80 0.02 9.82 1.95
CA GLY A 80 0.09 11.29 1.93
C GLY A 80 -1.28 11.96 1.75
N LEU A 81 -2.38 11.25 2.03
CA LEU A 81 -3.74 11.81 2.02
C LEU A 81 -4.06 12.59 3.30
N GLU A 82 -3.35 12.31 4.38
CA GLU A 82 -3.54 12.93 5.69
C GLU A 82 -2.17 13.30 6.25
N GLU A 83 -2.03 14.53 6.75
CA GLU A 83 -0.82 14.99 7.43
C GLU A 83 -0.77 14.35 8.82
N GLY A 84 0.26 13.53 9.06
CA GLY A 84 0.42 12.84 10.33
C GLY A 84 1.75 12.10 10.41
N GLU A 85 2.12 11.70 11.62
CA GLU A 85 3.28 10.86 11.84
C GLU A 85 2.93 9.42 11.48
N LEU A 86 3.65 8.85 10.51
CA LEU A 86 3.66 7.40 10.36
C LEU A 86 4.12 6.81 11.68
N ALA A 87 3.36 5.84 12.19
CA ALA A 87 3.79 5.07 13.34
C ALA A 87 5.20 4.53 13.03
N GLN A 88 6.14 4.74 13.96
CA GLN A 88 7.59 4.58 13.76
C GLN A 88 7.93 3.21 13.17
N THR A 89 7.93 3.11 11.85
CA THR A 89 8.46 1.97 11.12
C THR A 89 9.86 2.34 10.69
N ALA A 90 10.79 1.42 10.88
CA ALA A 90 12.18 1.57 10.47
C ALA A 90 12.35 1.47 8.93
N TRP A 91 11.42 2.02 8.15
CA TRP A 91 11.42 1.93 6.70
C TRP A 91 11.95 3.23 6.09
N VAL A 92 13.19 3.17 5.61
CA VAL A 92 13.79 4.17 4.72
C VAL A 92 13.57 3.64 3.30
N PRO A 93 12.98 4.40 2.36
CA PRO A 93 12.91 3.97 0.97
C PRO A 93 14.33 3.89 0.40
N GLU A 94 14.91 2.69 0.34
CA GLU A 94 16.01 2.42 -0.59
C GLU A 94 15.40 2.39 -2.00
N ASP A 95 15.81 3.35 -2.81
CA ASP A 95 15.40 3.59 -4.18
C ASP A 95 15.31 2.29 -5.01
N GLY A 96 14.11 2.01 -5.53
CA GLY A 96 13.89 1.19 -6.74
C GLY A 96 14.36 -0.26 -6.71
N THR A 97 13.47 -1.18 -6.32
CA THR A 97 13.55 -2.56 -6.83
C THR A 97 12.19 -3.00 -7.41
N PRO A 98 12.10 -3.24 -8.72
CA PRO A 98 10.94 -3.85 -9.34
C PRO A 98 10.91 -5.35 -9.02
N ASP A 99 9.76 -5.89 -8.59
CA ASP A 99 9.59 -7.33 -8.34
C ASP A 99 8.41 -7.84 -9.18
N PRO A 100 8.62 -8.78 -10.14
CA PRO A 100 8.10 -10.14 -9.93
C PRO A 100 8.74 -11.28 -10.78
N ASN A 101 10.07 -11.49 -10.76
CA ASN A 101 10.66 -12.70 -11.38
C ASN A 101 11.96 -13.14 -10.71
N ALA A 102 11.86 -13.71 -9.50
CA ALA A 102 12.91 -14.59 -9.00
C ALA A 102 12.66 -16.00 -9.58
N PRO A 103 13.34 -16.43 -10.67
CA PRO A 103 13.40 -17.85 -10.96
C PRO A 103 14.07 -18.54 -9.77
N LYS A 104 13.41 -19.59 -9.27
CA LYS A 104 14.05 -20.61 -8.43
C LYS A 104 15.09 -21.31 -9.32
N GLY A 105 16.34 -20.84 -9.27
CA GLY A 105 17.51 -21.52 -9.84
C GLY A 105 18.18 -22.35 -8.78
#